data_AF-A0AAU3K2K6-F1
#
_entry.id   AF-A0AAU3K2K6-F1
#
_cell.length_a   1.000
_cell.length_b   1.000
_cell.length_c   1.000
_cell.angle_alpha   90.00
_cell.angle_beta   90.00
_cell.angle_gamma   90.00
#
_symmetry.space_group_name_H-M   'P 1'
#
loop_
_entity.id
_entity.type
_entity.pdbx_description
1 polymer ?
#
loop_
_entity_poly.entity_id
_entity_poly.type
_entity_poly.pdbx_seq_one_letter_code
_entity_poly.pdbx_strand_id
1 'polypeptide(L)' 'MKDGRIGGAVQAAEDPTLRAYRLWFEHTRKCDHCKGVRKASDGCADGRELWGTYRLACIGRLETKGDPS' A
#
# COMPACT_ATOMS: atom_id res chain seq x y z
N MET A 1 -15.99 21.92 19.38
CA MET A 1 -15.85 20.46 19.49
C MET A 1 -15.84 19.91 18.06
N LYS A 2 -14.71 19.39 17.58
CA LYS A 2 -14.58 18.90 16.20
C LYS A 2 -14.56 17.38 16.21
N ASP A 3 -15.71 16.78 16.47
CA ASP A 3 -15.89 15.34 16.35
C ASP A 3 -16.34 15.02 14.91
N GLY A 4 -15.37 15.08 14.00
CA GLY A 4 -15.50 14.48 12.69
C GLY A 4 -15.47 12.97 12.85
N ARG A 5 -16.63 12.38 13.15
CA ARG A 5 -16.85 10.92 13.13
C ARG A 5 -16.30 10.37 11.81
N ILE A 6 -15.19 9.65 11.90
CA ILE A 6 -14.72 8.69 10.91
C ILE A 6 -15.73 7.55 10.86
N GLY A 7 -16.81 7.79 10.13
CA GLY A 7 -17.86 6.83 9.87
C GLY A 7 -17.39 5.77 8.88
N GLY A 8 -17.57 4.51 9.26
CA GLY A 8 -18.21 3.55 8.37
C GLY A 8 -17.42 2.98 7.19
N ALA A 9 -16.09 2.85 7.27
CA ALA A 9 -15.32 2.13 6.24
C ALA A 9 -15.10 0.63 6.56
N VAL A 10 -15.97 0.00 7.36
CA VAL A 10 -15.85 -1.44 7.73
C VAL A 10 -16.56 -2.36 6.72
N GLN A 11 -17.18 -1.81 5.66
CA GLN A 11 -17.82 -2.59 4.58
C GLN A 11 -17.45 -2.17 3.15
N ALA A 12 -16.56 -1.16 2.99
CA ALA A 12 -16.02 -0.83 1.67
C ALA A 12 -14.95 -1.88 1.33
N ALA A 13 -15.07 -2.54 0.18
CA ALA A 13 -14.11 -3.53 -0.33
C ALA A 13 -12.67 -3.14 0.04
N GLU A 14 -11.91 -4.06 0.64
CA GLU A 14 -10.55 -3.80 1.13
C GLU A 14 -9.76 -2.94 0.14
N ASP A 15 -9.35 -1.73 0.56
CA ASP A 15 -8.61 -0.83 -0.31
C ASP A 15 -7.35 -1.56 -0.83
N PRO A 16 -7.26 -1.80 -2.15
CA PRO A 16 -6.20 -2.64 -2.71
C PRO A 16 -4.82 -2.04 -2.48
N THR A 17 -4.74 -0.72 -2.27
CA THR A 17 -3.50 -0.03 -1.93
C THR A 17 -3.07 -0.35 -0.49
N LEU A 18 -3.99 -0.30 0.48
CA LEU A 18 -3.70 -0.67 1.87
C LEU A 18 -3.32 -2.15 1.99
N ARG A 19 -3.99 -3.03 1.24
CA ARG A 19 -3.64 -4.45 1.18
C ARG A 19 -2.22 -4.66 0.66
N ALA A 20 -1.89 -4.06 -0.49
CA ALA A 20 -0.56 -4.16 -1.08
C ALA A 20 0.54 -3.57 -0.16
N TYR A 21 0.25 -2.44 0.49
CA TYR A 21 1.16 -1.81 1.44
C TYR A 21 1.45 -2.72 2.65
N ARG A 22 0.41 -3.34 3.23
CA ARG A 22 0.57 -4.25 4.38
C ARG A 22 1.43 -5.46 4.01
N LEU A 23 1.20 -6.06 2.84
CA LEU A 23 1.98 -7.21 2.37
C LEU A 23 3.45 -6.85 2.18
N TRP A 24 3.73 -5.71 1.51
CA TRP A 24 5.09 -5.20 1.37
C TRP A 24 5.75 -4.92 2.74
N PHE A 25 5.04 -4.24 3.64
CA PHE A 25 5.57 -3.87 4.96
C PHE A 25 5.82 -5.08 5.87
N GLU A 26 4.95 -6.07 5.84
CA GLU A 26 5.17 -7.31 6.57
C GLU A 26 6.41 -8.05 6.05
N HIS A 27 6.58 -8.10 4.73
CA HIS A 27 7.76 -8.69 4.13
C HIS A 27 9.04 -7.96 4.54
N THR A 28 9.08 -6.62 4.47
CA THR A 28 10.28 -5.85 4.85
C THR A 28 10.64 -5.99 6.33
N ARG A 29 9.66 -6.24 7.20
CA ARG A 29 9.90 -6.53 8.62
C ARG A 29 10.50 -7.92 8.86
N LYS A 30 10.13 -8.92 8.06
CA LYS A 30 10.57 -10.30 8.25
C LYS A 30 11.88 -10.60 7.51
N CYS A 31 12.08 -10.02 6.33
CA CYS A 31 13.21 -10.28 5.47
C CYS A 31 14.48 -9.52 5.91
N ASP A 32 15.55 -10.24 6.24
CA ASP A 32 16.82 -9.64 6.69
C ASP A 32 17.50 -8.78 5.62
N HIS A 33 17.36 -9.14 4.35
CA HIS A 33 17.86 -8.33 3.23
C HIS A 33 17.11 -7.00 3.08
N CYS A 34 15.85 -6.93 3.55
CA CYS A 34 15.02 -5.72 3.46
C CYS A 34 15.11 -4.83 4.71
N LYS A 35 15.58 -5.32 5.86
CA LYS A 35 15.63 -4.54 7.12
C LYS A 35 16.61 -3.36 7.08
N GLY A 36 17.62 -3.40 6.20
CA GLY A 36 18.68 -2.39 6.12
C GLY A 36 18.62 -1.48 4.91
N VAL A 37 17.67 -1.67 3.99
CA VAL A 37 17.65 -0.93 2.73
C VAL A 37 16.89 0.39 2.88
N ARG A 38 17.47 1.47 2.38
CA ARG A 38 16.85 2.81 2.41
C ARG A 38 15.77 2.98 1.34
N LYS A 39 15.78 2.15 0.29
CA LYS A 39 14.81 2.17 -0.80
C LYS A 39 14.26 0.77 -1.02
N ALA A 40 12.96 0.69 -1.27
CA ALA A 40 12.30 -0.58 -1.59
C ALA A 40 12.89 -1.25 -2.85
N SER A 41 13.38 -0.46 -3.81
CA SER A 41 14.08 -0.95 -5.01
C SER A 41 15.43 -1.61 -4.72
N ASP A 42 16.06 -1.34 -3.58
CA ASP A 42 17.34 -1.95 -3.19
C ASP A 42 17.13 -3.24 -2.37
N GLY A 43 15.87 -3.55 -2.01
CA GLY A 43 15.49 -4.76 -1.29
C GLY A 43 15.66 -6.03 -2.12
N CYS A 44 15.25 -7.18 -1.56
CA CYS A 44 15.27 -8.44 -2.31
C CYS A 44 14.24 -8.43 -3.47
N ALA A 45 14.30 -9.44 -4.33
CA ALA A 45 13.39 -9.56 -5.48
C ALA A 45 11.90 -9.49 -5.08
N ASP A 46 11.50 -10.28 -4.08
CA ASP A 46 10.13 -10.31 -3.57
C ASP A 46 9.70 -8.96 -3.00
N GLY A 47 10.57 -8.30 -2.24
CA GLY A 47 10.31 -6.96 -1.70
C GLY A 47 10.11 -5.91 -2.80
N ARG A 48 10.86 -6.02 -3.91
CA ARG A 48 10.68 -5.16 -5.09
C ARG A 48 9.37 -5.42 -5.80
N GLU A 49 8.98 -6.68 -5.95
CA GLU A 49 7.72 -7.08 -6.60
C GLU A 49 6.51 -6.59 -5.80
N LEU A 50 6.53 -6.76 -4.47
CA LEU A 50 5.50 -6.25 -3.57
C LEU A 50 5.41 -4.71 -3.61
N TRP A 51 6.56 -4.03 -3.68
CA TRP A 51 6.61 -2.59 -3.86
C TRP A 51 6.03 -2.13 -5.21
N GLY A 52 6.30 -2.87 -6.28
CA GLY A 52 5.72 -2.65 -7.61
C GLY A 52 4.20 -2.80 -7.59
N THR A 53 3.69 -3.85 -6.94
CA THR A 53 2.24 -4.09 -6.76
C THR A 53 1.57 -2.94 -6.02
N TYR A 54 2.19 -2.45 -4.94
CA TYR A 54 1.69 -1.28 -4.20
C TYR A 54 1.63 -0.02 -5.07
N ARG A 55 2.66 0.22 -5.89
CA ARG A 55 2.66 1.35 -6.83
C ARG A 55 1.54 1.26 -7.86
N LEU A 56 1.33 0.09 -8.46
CA LEU A 56 0.25 -0.13 -9.41
C LEU A 56 -1.13 0.08 -8.76
N ALA A 57 -1.32 -0.40 -7.53
CA ALA A 57 -2.54 -0.15 -6.78
C ALA A 57 -2.78 1.34 -6.49
N CYS A 58 -1.72 2.10 -6.19
CA CYS A 58 -1.81 3.55 -6.02
C CYS A 58 -2.24 4.28 -7.30
N ILE A 59 -1.71 3.86 -8.46
CA ILE A 59 -2.05 4.44 -9.77
C ILE A 59 -3.51 4.16 -10.09
N GLY A 60 -3.96 2.91 -9.99
CA GLY A 60 -5.37 2.57 -10.23
C GLY A 60 -6.32 3.28 -9.26
N ARG A 61 -5.91 3.51 -8.01
CA ARG A 61 -6.68 4.33 -7.06
C ARG A 61 -6.76 5.80 -7.47
N LEU A 62 -5.70 6.35 -8.06
CA LEU A 62 -5.71 7.73 -8.56
C LEU A 62 -6.66 7.87 -9.75
N GLU A 63 -6.67 6.90 -10.66
CA GLU A 63 -7.60 6.85 -11.80
C GLU A 63 -9.06 6.79 -11.33
N THR A 64 -9.37 5.94 -10.33
CA THR A 64 -10.74 5.86 -9.77
C THR A 64 -11.19 7.11 -9.01
N LYS A 65 -10.27 7.99 -8.59
CA LYS A 65 -10.59 9.27 -7.92
C LYS A 65 -10.61 10.47 -8.88
N GLY A 66 -10.19 10.27 -10.13
CA GLY A 66 -9.95 11.32 -11.11
C GLY A 66 -11.11 11.64 -12.05
N ASP A 67 -12.24 10.93 -11.98
CA ASP A 67 -13.35 11.10 -12.92
C ASP A 67 -14.66 11.46 -12.21
N PRO A 68 -15.10 12.74 -12.28
CA PRO A 68 -16.50 13.10 -12.40
C PRO A 68 -16.74 13.56 -13.85
N SER A 69 -17.08 12.63 -14.74
CA SER A 69 -17.74 12.96 -16.01
C SER A 69 -19.22 13.27 -15.80
#